data_AF-A0A6P4E882-F1
#
_entry.id   AF-A0A6P4E882-F1
#
_cell.length_a   1.000
_cell.length_b   1.000
_cell.length_c   1.000
_cell.angle_alpha   90.00
_cell.angle_beta   90.00
_cell.angle_gamma   90.00
#
_symmetry.space_group_name_H-M   'P 1'
#
loop_
_entity.id
_entity.type
_entity.pdbx_description
1 polymer ?
#
loop_
_entity_poly.entity_id
_entity_poly.type
_entity_poly.pdbx_seq_one_letter_code
_entity_poly.pdbx_strand_id
1 'polypeptide(L)'
;MIKRFNSESNGRARVFLISSRAGGQGINLIGANRVIILDTSWNPSNDQQNIFRIFRLGQNKNCYIYRLIAMGTMEEKVYSRSVTKQAMSFRVVDEQQIDRHYNMAELAELYT
;
A
#
# COMPACT_ATOMS: atom_id res chain seq x y z
N MET A 1 13.58 -2.19 -19.00
CA MET A 1 12.80 -1.07 -18.42
C MET A 1 13.22 -0.76 -16.98
N ILE A 2 13.12 -1.72 -16.05
CA ILE A 2 13.45 -1.54 -14.62
C ILE A 2 14.89 -1.04 -14.39
N LYS A 3 15.90 -1.63 -15.06
CA LYS A 3 17.30 -1.16 -14.96
C LYS A 3 17.47 0.31 -15.36
N ARG A 4 16.70 0.78 -16.35
CA ARG A 4 16.72 2.18 -16.78
C ARG A 4 16.02 3.09 -15.76
N PHE A 5 14.97 2.61 -15.10
CA PHE A 5 14.26 3.34 -14.05
C PHE A 5 15.10 3.45 -12.76
N ASN A 6 15.81 2.39 -12.38
CA ASN A 6 16.67 2.38 -11.19
C ASN A 6 18.02 3.10 -11.39
N SER A 7 18.33 3.54 -12.60
CA SER A 7 19.60 4.21 -12.90
C SER A 7 19.53 5.70 -12.55
N GLU A 8 20.39 6.16 -11.65
CA GLU A 8 20.42 7.55 -11.20
C GLU A 8 20.83 8.55 -12.29
N SER A 9 21.61 8.10 -13.27
CA SER A 9 22.00 8.92 -14.42
C SER A 9 20.87 9.14 -15.43
N ASN A 10 19.75 8.41 -15.29
CA ASN A 10 18.63 8.53 -16.20
C ASN A 10 17.63 9.61 -15.76
N GLY A 11 17.76 10.81 -16.34
CA GLY A 11 16.83 11.91 -16.10
C GLY A 11 15.44 11.79 -16.75
N ARG A 12 15.24 10.84 -17.69
CA ARG A 12 14.00 10.71 -18.49
C ARG A 12 12.98 9.74 -17.89
N ALA A 13 13.42 8.64 -17.28
CA ALA A 13 12.51 7.62 -16.73
C ALA A 13 12.12 7.92 -15.27
N ARG A 14 11.36 9.01 -15.05
CA ARG A 14 11.00 9.51 -13.71
C ARG A 14 9.76 8.85 -13.11
N VAL A 15 8.88 8.29 -13.94
CA VAL A 15 7.60 7.69 -13.53
C VAL A 15 7.53 6.26 -14.03
N PHE A 16 7.08 5.35 -13.17
CA PHE A 16 6.85 3.95 -13.49
C PHE A 16 5.40 3.60 -13.13
N LEU A 17 4.58 3.35 -14.13
CA LEU A 17 3.20 2.91 -13.95
C LEU A 17 3.14 1.39 -13.96
N ILE A 18 2.51 0.82 -12.93
CA ILE A 18 2.33 -0.62 -12.80
C ILE A 18 0.99 -0.93 -12.14
N SER A 19 0.35 -2.00 -12.58
CA SER A 19 -0.82 -2.52 -11.89
C SER A 19 -0.44 -3.24 -10.60
N SER A 20 -1.30 -3.15 -9.59
CA SER A 20 -1.05 -3.76 -8.28
C SER A 20 -0.80 -5.27 -8.33
N ARG A 21 -1.36 -5.98 -9.34
CA ARG A 21 -1.09 -7.41 -9.56
C ARG A 21 0.28 -7.67 -10.17
N ALA A 22 0.70 -6.87 -11.16
CA ALA A 22 2.01 -7.03 -11.78
C ALA A 22 3.15 -6.68 -10.80
N GLY A 23 2.92 -5.77 -9.85
CA GLY A 23 3.87 -5.45 -8.78
C GLY A 23 4.15 -6.60 -7.81
N GLY A 24 3.26 -7.60 -7.72
CA GLY A 24 3.43 -8.81 -6.94
C GLY A 24 4.55 -9.74 -7.43
N GLN A 25 5.01 -9.60 -8.68
CA GLN A 25 5.87 -10.58 -9.36
C GLN A 25 7.38 -10.51 -9.02
N GLY A 26 7.78 -9.94 -7.88
CA GLY A 26 9.19 -10.01 -7.45
C GLY A 26 10.11 -8.88 -7.94
N ILE A 27 9.57 -7.81 -8.54
CA ILE A 27 10.40 -6.73 -9.12
C ILE A 27 11.00 -5.79 -8.05
N ASN A 28 12.10 -5.10 -8.38
CA ASN A 28 12.74 -4.11 -7.51
C ASN A 28 12.72 -2.72 -8.16
N LEU A 29 12.14 -1.74 -7.46
CA LEU A 29 11.91 -0.37 -7.93
C LEU A 29 12.60 0.67 -7.01
N ILE A 30 13.77 0.34 -6.45
CA ILE A 30 14.59 1.22 -5.60
C ILE A 30 14.97 2.57 -6.23
N GLY A 31 14.84 2.76 -7.55
CA GLY A 31 15.00 4.07 -8.18
C GLY A 31 13.95 5.10 -7.74
N ALA A 32 12.75 4.64 -7.38
CA ALA A 32 11.67 5.47 -6.87
C ALA A 32 11.86 5.77 -5.38
N ASN A 33 11.38 6.93 -4.95
CA ASN A 33 11.27 7.31 -3.55
C ASN A 33 9.84 7.74 -3.16
N ARG A 34 8.91 7.76 -4.12
CA ARG A 34 7.51 8.10 -3.89
C ARG A 34 6.63 7.03 -4.53
N VAL A 35 5.65 6.56 -3.78
CA VAL A 35 4.64 5.58 -4.22
C VAL A 35 3.28 6.24 -4.14
N ILE A 36 2.50 6.17 -5.20
CA ILE A 36 1.11 6.65 -5.19
C ILE A 36 0.22 5.45 -5.46
N ILE A 37 -0.59 5.08 -4.47
CA ILE A 37 -1.63 4.07 -4.56
C ILE A 37 -2.90 4.79 -5.00
N LEU A 38 -3.36 4.48 -6.21
CA LEU A 38 -4.51 5.14 -6.84
C LEU A 38 -5.84 4.51 -6.40
N ASP A 39 -5.86 3.21 -6.15
CA ASP A 39 -7.06 2.43 -5.86
C ASP A 39 -6.92 1.62 -4.56
N THR A 40 -8.02 1.45 -3.82
CA THR A 40 -8.03 0.66 -2.59
C THR A 40 -8.31 -0.82 -2.86
N SER A 41 -7.40 -1.71 -2.47
CA SER A 41 -7.58 -3.16 -2.55
C SER A 41 -8.33 -3.71 -1.32
N TRP A 42 -9.25 -4.66 -1.56
CA TRP A 42 -9.92 -5.46 -0.51
C TRP A 42 -8.97 -6.35 0.30
N ASN A 43 -7.80 -6.66 -0.28
CA ASN A 43 -6.72 -7.40 0.36
C ASN A 43 -5.58 -6.42 0.69
N PRO A 44 -5.31 -6.10 1.97
CA PRO A 44 -4.26 -5.17 2.36
C PRO A 44 -2.85 -5.66 1.98
N SER A 45 -2.65 -6.98 1.92
CA SER A 45 -1.33 -7.56 1.60
C SER A 45 -0.84 -7.20 0.19
N ASN A 46 -1.75 -6.95 -0.76
CA ASN A 46 -1.38 -6.55 -2.11
C ASN A 46 -0.67 -5.18 -2.10
N ASP A 47 -1.24 -4.21 -1.39
CA ASP A 47 -0.68 -2.85 -1.30
C ASP A 47 0.67 -2.88 -0.56
N GLN A 48 0.75 -3.68 0.50
CA GLN A 48 1.97 -3.84 1.28
C GLN A 48 3.10 -4.46 0.44
N GLN A 49 2.81 -5.48 -0.36
CA GLN A 49 3.79 -6.07 -1.29
C GLN A 49 4.27 -5.06 -2.33
N ASN A 50 3.38 -4.20 -2.85
CA ASN A 50 3.73 -3.17 -3.81
C ASN A 50 4.64 -2.10 -3.19
N ILE A 51 4.34 -1.66 -1.97
CA ILE A 51 5.19 -0.73 -1.21
C ILE A 51 6.60 -1.33 -1.01
N PHE A 52 6.69 -2.62 -0.66
CA PHE A 52 7.96 -3.33 -0.47
C PHE A 52 8.77 -3.59 -1.75
N ARG A 53 8.28 -3.15 -2.92
CA ARG A 53 9.10 -3.09 -4.14
C ARG A 53 9.98 -1.84 -4.17
N ILE A 54 9.60 -0.80 -3.43
CA ILE A 54 10.28 0.50 -3.40
C ILE A 54 10.98 0.69 -2.05
N PHE A 55 10.27 0.42 -0.95
CA PHE A 55 10.87 0.30 0.37
C PHE A 55 11.54 -1.06 0.52
N ARG A 56 12.77 -1.16 0.00
CA ARG A 56 13.53 -2.41 -0.07
C ARG A 56 15.00 -2.14 0.23
N LEU A 57 15.73 -3.19 0.64
CA LEU A 57 17.18 -3.16 0.79
C LEU A 57 17.84 -2.60 -0.49
N GLY A 58 18.74 -1.63 -0.30
CA GLY A 58 19.39 -0.87 -1.38
C GLY A 58 18.75 0.49 -1.69
N GLN A 59 17.67 0.86 -0.98
CA GLN A 59 17.11 2.21 -1.02
C GLN A 59 17.91 3.15 -0.11
N ASN A 60 18.39 4.26 -0.66
CA ASN A 60 19.13 5.30 0.08
C ASN A 60 18.31 6.59 0.29
N LYS A 61 17.13 6.69 -0.34
CA LYS A 61 16.26 7.88 -0.30
C LYS A 61 15.11 7.64 0.67
N ASN A 62 14.65 8.70 1.32
CA ASN A 62 13.43 8.64 2.12
C ASN A 62 12.25 8.27 1.21
N CYS A 63 11.55 7.19 1.57
CA CYS A 63 10.37 6.72 0.87
C CYS A 63 9.11 7.38 1.41
N TYR A 64 8.28 7.90 0.51
CA TYR A 64 6.96 8.46 0.83
C TYR A 64 5.87 7.63 0.17
N ILE A 65 4.87 7.24 0.94
CA ILE A 65 3.74 6.45 0.46
C ILE A 65 2.50 7.34 0.54
N TYR A 66 1.86 7.52 -0.61
CA TYR A 66 0.62 8.25 -0.76
C TYR A 66 -0.47 7.26 -1.13
N ARG A 67 -1.60 7.34 -0.44
CA ARG A 67 -2.82 6.62 -0.79
C ARG A 67 -3.90 7.65 -1.06
N LEU A 68 -4.43 7.65 -2.26
CA LEU A 68 -5.55 8.49 -2.63
C LEU A 68 -6.85 7.73 -2.30
N ILE A 69 -7.78 8.41 -1.65
CA ILE A 69 -9.10 7.88 -1.30
C ILE A 69 -10.10 8.99 -1.62
N ALA A 70 -11.08 8.69 -2.47
CA ALA A 70 -12.15 9.63 -2.80
C ALA A 70 -13.21 9.65 -1.68
N MET A 71 -13.43 10.84 -1.11
CA MET A 71 -14.43 11.08 -0.07
C MET A 71 -15.85 10.86 -0.61
N GLY A 72 -16.72 10.25 0.20
CA GLY A 72 -18.11 9.99 -0.14
C GLY A 72 -18.29 8.84 -1.14
N THR A 73 -17.26 8.03 -1.36
CA THR A 73 -17.29 6.88 -2.26
C THR A 73 -17.10 5.57 -1.50
N MET A 74 -17.34 4.45 -2.19
CA MET A 74 -17.08 3.12 -1.64
C MET A 74 -15.62 2.88 -1.25
N GLU A 75 -14.67 3.70 -1.73
CA GLU A 75 -13.24 3.58 -1.39
C GLU A 75 -12.98 3.74 0.12
N GLU A 76 -13.74 4.60 0.80
CA GLU A 76 -13.63 4.79 2.26
C GLU A 76 -14.02 3.51 3.02
N LYS A 77 -15.15 2.89 2.63
CA LYS A 77 -15.62 1.62 3.22
C LYS A 77 -14.63 0.48 2.95
N VAL A 78 -14.09 0.39 1.73
CA VAL A 78 -13.08 -0.62 1.38
C VAL A 78 -11.79 -0.41 2.18
N TYR A 79 -11.33 0.84 2.30
CA TYR A 79 -10.13 1.16 3.06
C TYR A 79 -10.28 0.84 4.55
N SER A 80 -11.37 1.28 5.20
CA SER A 80 -11.64 0.98 6.61
C SER A 80 -11.62 -0.54 6.86
N ARG A 81 -12.26 -1.33 5.99
CA ARG A 81 -12.22 -2.81 6.09
C ARG A 81 -10.82 -3.38 5.91
N SER A 82 -10.04 -2.83 4.99
CA SER A 82 -8.65 -3.26 4.73
C SER A 82 -7.77 -3.02 5.96
N VAL A 83 -7.89 -1.84 6.59
CA VAL A 83 -7.19 -1.49 7.84
C VAL A 83 -7.59 -2.45 8.97
N THR A 84 -8.89 -2.73 9.13
CA THR A 84 -9.38 -3.66 10.15
C THR A 84 -8.85 -5.08 9.93
N LYS A 85 -8.86 -5.58 8.68
CA LYS A 85 -8.28 -6.89 8.34
C LYS A 85 -6.80 -6.95 8.70
N GLN A 86 -6.05 -5.90 8.38
CA GLN A 86 -4.63 -5.82 8.68
C GLN A 86 -4.37 -5.78 10.19
N ALA A 87 -5.12 -4.97 10.94
CA ALA A 87 -5.02 -4.92 12.40
C ALA A 87 -5.36 -6.26 13.06
N MET A 88 -6.42 -6.96 12.59
CA MET A 88 -6.74 -8.30 13.10
C MET A 88 -5.64 -9.31 12.77
N SER A 89 -5.08 -9.27 11.56
CA SER A 89 -3.96 -10.14 11.17
C SER A 89 -2.77 -9.98 12.12
N PHE A 90 -2.37 -8.74 12.42
CA PHE A 90 -1.27 -8.47 13.35
C PHE A 90 -1.57 -8.92 14.78
N ARG A 91 -2.82 -8.79 15.25
CA ARG A 91 -3.22 -9.23 16.59
C ARG A 91 -3.24 -10.75 16.75
N VAL A 92 -3.71 -11.47 15.74
CA VAL A 92 -3.92 -12.92 15.81
C VAL A 92 -2.68 -13.70 15.41
N VAL A 93 -1.93 -13.22 14.42
CA VAL A 93 -0.79 -13.94 13.85
C VAL A 93 0.52 -13.49 14.49
N ASP A 94 0.69 -12.18 14.70
CA ASP A 94 1.95 -11.61 15.21
C ASP A 94 1.88 -11.26 16.72
N GLU A 95 0.76 -11.61 17.39
CA GLU A 95 0.47 -11.33 18.81
C GLU A 95 0.67 -9.86 19.24
N GLN A 96 0.62 -8.91 18.29
CA GLN A 96 0.79 -7.49 18.57
C GLN A 96 -0.49 -6.91 19.20
N GLN A 97 -0.40 -6.26 20.35
CA GLN A 97 -1.53 -5.57 20.98
C GLN A 97 -1.85 -4.27 20.21
N ILE A 98 -2.73 -4.37 19.20
CA ILE A 98 -3.28 -3.19 18.52
C ILE A 98 -4.56 -2.77 19.24
N ASP A 99 -4.63 -1.51 19.67
CA ASP A 99 -5.81 -0.94 20.33
C ASP A 99 -7.07 -1.09 19.47
N ARG A 100 -8.19 -1.44 20.10
CA ARG A 100 -9.48 -1.58 19.42
C ARG A 100 -10.02 -0.20 19.09
N HIS A 101 -9.97 0.19 17.81
CA HIS A 101 -10.48 1.49 17.34
C HIS A 101 -11.93 1.46 16.83
N TYR A 102 -12.74 0.45 17.15
CA TYR A 102 -14.15 0.42 16.70
C TYR A 102 -15.16 0.13 17.82
N ASN A 103 -16.23 0.92 17.83
CA ASN A 103 -17.44 0.69 18.60
C ASN A 103 -18.48 -0.11 17.77
N MET A 104 -19.39 -0.81 18.44
CA MET A 104 -20.47 -1.60 17.80
C MET A 104 -21.35 -0.80 16.85
N ALA A 105 -21.50 0.51 17.07
CA ALA A 105 -22.23 1.41 16.19
C ALA A 105 -21.54 1.58 14.82
N GLU A 106 -20.21 1.73 14.80
CA GLU A 106 -19.43 1.87 13.56
C GLU A 106 -19.42 0.56 12.76
N LEU A 107 -19.47 -0.57 13.47
CA LEU A 107 -19.64 -1.89 12.86
C LEU A 107 -21.01 -2.05 12.18
N ALA A 108 -22.08 -1.48 12.74
CA ALA A 108 -23.42 -1.56 12.14
C ALA A 108 -23.52 -0.70 10.87
N GLU A 109 -22.93 0.49 10.87
CA GLU A 109 -22.89 1.40 9.71
C GLU A 109 -22.14 0.80 8.51
N LEU A 110 -21.18 -0.10 8.75
CA LEU A 110 -20.44 -0.82 7.71
C LEU A 110 -21.28 -1.83 6.90
N TYR A 111 -22.43 -2.27 7.43
CA TYR A 111 -23.31 -3.27 6.79
C TYR A 111 -24.63 -2.68 6.28
N THR A 112 -24.80 -1.37 6.40
CA THR A 112 -25.93 -0.62 5.82
C THR A 112 -25.43 0.19 4.62
#